data_AF-A0AAD4VR51-F1
#
_entry.id   AF-A0AAD4VR51-F1
#
_cell.length_a   1.000
_cell.length_b   1.000
_cell.length_c   1.000
_cell.angle_alpha   90.00
_cell.angle_beta   90.00
_cell.angle_gamma   90.00
#
_symmetry.space_group_name_H-M   'P 1'
#
loop_
_entity.id
_entity.type
_entity.pdbx_description
1 polymer ?
#
loop_
_entity_poly.entity_id
_entity_poly.type
_entity_poly.pdbx_seq_one_letter_code
_entity_poly.pdbx_strand_id
1 'polypeptide(L)'
;MDTGVLPDHPLFRDEVMPPPPDRWKGRCDFNQTANRTFVCNNKIIGARSFQVYDNLLQTSSAQPVDEIGHGTHTASTAAGNFVRGANLYNNANGMASGVAPHAHVAIYQVCSLDECSSTDVLAGFDAAVEDGVDVISISMTSLNVGQLFEDSNALAAFSAMQRRIFVVCSAGNSGPSSNSV
;
A
#
# COMPACT_ATOMS: atom_id res chain seq x y z
N MET A 1 -1.30 2.41 -1.06
CA MET A 1 -2.58 1.74 -1.36
C MET A 1 -2.32 0.81 -2.52
N ASP A 2 -2.55 -0.48 -2.34
CA ASP A 2 -2.10 -1.49 -3.29
C ASP A 2 -2.80 -2.85 -3.01
N THR A 3 -2.20 -3.98 -3.39
CA THR A 3 -2.69 -5.35 -3.21
C THR A 3 -2.49 -5.93 -1.80
N GLY A 4 -2.01 -5.13 -0.84
CA GLY A 4 -1.73 -5.55 0.54
C GLY A 4 -0.23 -5.58 0.85
N VAL A 5 0.18 -6.42 1.80
CA VAL A 5 1.60 -6.69 2.07
C VAL A 5 1.86 -8.13 2.52
N LEU A 6 3.05 -8.68 2.25
CA LEU A 6 3.58 -9.83 2.96
C LEU A 6 4.37 -9.35 4.19
N PRO A 7 3.79 -9.35 5.40
CA PRO A 7 4.34 -8.61 6.54
C PRO A 7 5.60 -9.26 7.13
N ASP A 8 5.85 -10.55 6.91
CA ASP A 8 7.08 -11.24 7.35
C ASP A 8 8.25 -11.10 6.36
N HIS A 9 8.07 -10.33 5.28
CA HIS A 9 9.14 -10.06 4.34
C HIS A 9 10.32 -9.34 5.03
N PRO A 10 11.60 -9.72 4.77
CA PRO A 10 12.76 -9.15 5.46
C PRO A 10 12.88 -7.62 5.41
N LEU A 11 12.38 -6.99 4.35
CA LEU A 11 12.36 -5.52 4.20
C LEU A 11 11.38 -4.82 5.17
N PHE A 12 10.53 -5.56 5.87
CA PHE A 12 9.57 -5.02 6.84
C PHE A 12 9.88 -5.37 8.29
N ARG A 13 11.10 -5.83 8.57
CA ARG A 13 11.57 -5.99 9.94
C ARG A 13 11.84 -4.65 10.59
N ASP A 14 11.68 -4.61 11.91
CA ASP A 14 11.58 -3.39 12.69
C ASP A 14 12.67 -3.25 13.76
N GLU A 15 13.77 -4.03 13.69
CA GLU A 15 14.79 -4.05 14.76
C GLU A 15 15.44 -2.68 15.01
N VAL A 16 15.40 -1.79 14.01
CA VAL A 16 15.96 -0.42 14.06
C VAL A 16 14.89 0.67 14.04
N MET A 17 13.60 0.30 14.11
CA MET A 17 12.51 1.25 14.01
C MET A 17 12.13 1.78 15.40
N PRO A 18 11.90 3.11 15.55
CA PRO A 18 11.27 3.65 16.75
C PRO A 18 9.82 3.14 16.88
N PRO A 19 9.17 3.29 18.04
CA PRO A 19 7.73 3.04 18.13
C PRO A 19 6.94 3.97 17.18
N PRO A 20 5.71 3.58 16.78
CA PRO A 20 4.84 4.45 15.98
C PRO A 20 4.65 5.83 16.63
N PRO A 21 4.55 6.91 15.85
CA PRO A 21 4.34 8.25 16.41
C PRO A 21 3.01 8.35 17.17
N ASP A 22 2.96 9.11 18.27
CA ASP A 22 1.75 9.27 19.11
C ASP A 22 0.51 9.79 18.35
N ARG A 23 0.73 10.51 17.24
CA ARG A 23 -0.35 11.02 16.38
C ARG A 23 -0.99 9.95 15.49
N TRP A 24 -0.37 8.78 15.35
CA TRP A 24 -0.85 7.69 14.51
C TRP A 24 -2.14 7.12 15.08
N LYS A 25 -3.18 7.03 14.25
CA LYS A 25 -4.51 6.55 14.66
C LYS A 25 -4.95 5.27 13.95
N GLY A 26 -4.13 4.78 13.03
CA GLY A 26 -4.43 3.56 12.30
C GLY A 26 -4.40 2.32 13.17
N ARG A 27 -4.87 1.23 12.59
CA ARG A 27 -5.00 -0.07 13.25
C ARG A 27 -4.41 -1.19 12.40
N CYS A 28 -4.32 -2.36 13.01
CA CYS A 28 -3.82 -3.56 12.36
C CYS A 28 -4.92 -4.61 12.26
N ASP A 29 -5.39 -4.87 11.05
CA ASP A 29 -6.46 -5.82 10.75
C ASP A 29 -5.91 -7.20 10.35
N PHE A 30 -4.66 -7.52 10.72
CA PHE A 30 -4.16 -8.90 10.68
C PHE A 30 -4.80 -9.71 11.82
N ASN A 31 -5.24 -10.93 11.52
CA ASN A 31 -5.77 -11.85 12.52
C ASN A 31 -4.90 -13.09 12.66
N GLN A 32 -4.96 -13.70 13.84
CA GLN A 32 -4.33 -14.99 14.10
C GLN A 32 -5.10 -16.10 13.39
N THR A 33 -4.42 -16.88 12.54
CA THR A 33 -4.95 -18.16 12.04
C THR A 33 -4.23 -19.31 12.74
N ALA A 34 -4.82 -20.50 12.73
CA ALA A 34 -4.26 -21.68 13.40
C ALA A 34 -2.83 -22.04 12.93
N ASN A 35 -2.45 -21.64 11.70
CA ASN A 35 -1.17 -22.00 11.08
C ASN A 35 -0.22 -20.82 10.88
N ARG A 36 -0.69 -19.56 11.01
CA ARG A 36 0.14 -18.37 10.77
C ARG A 36 -0.44 -17.16 11.49
N THR A 37 0.41 -16.43 12.19
CA THR A 37 0.04 -15.18 12.87
C THR A 37 0.79 -14.04 12.22
N PHE A 38 0.05 -13.12 11.61
CA PHE A 38 0.59 -11.85 11.15
C PHE A 38 0.22 -10.77 12.17
N VAL A 39 1.18 -9.90 12.46
CA VAL A 39 1.00 -8.75 13.35
C VAL A 39 1.76 -7.57 12.76
N CYS A 40 1.20 -6.38 12.94
CA CYS A 40 1.92 -5.15 12.73
C CYS A 40 3.06 -5.04 13.74
N ASN A 41 4.09 -4.30 13.37
CA ASN A 41 5.28 -4.09 14.15
C ASN A 41 5.68 -2.60 14.08
N ASN A 42 6.87 -2.23 14.53
CA ASN A 42 7.29 -0.83 14.45
C ASN A 42 7.63 -0.38 13.02
N LYS A 43 7.69 -1.29 12.04
CA LYS A 43 7.90 -0.96 10.63
C LYS A 43 6.59 -0.81 9.87
N ILE A 44 5.76 -1.85 9.85
CA ILE A 44 4.38 -1.81 9.37
C ILE A 44 3.51 -1.51 10.58
N ILE A 45 3.10 -0.24 10.73
CA ILE A 45 2.39 0.24 11.93
C ILE A 45 0.86 0.19 11.80
N GLY A 46 0.36 -0.12 10.60
CA GLY A 46 -1.04 -0.37 10.34
C GLY A 46 -1.24 -1.12 9.03
N ALA A 47 -2.30 -1.91 8.98
CA ALA A 47 -2.64 -2.72 7.82
C ALA A 47 -4.16 -2.93 7.81
N ARG A 48 -4.82 -2.55 6.72
CA ARG A 48 -6.28 -2.57 6.59
C ARG A 48 -6.67 -3.09 5.21
N SER A 49 -7.74 -3.89 5.12
CA SER A 49 -8.30 -4.37 3.86
C SER A 49 -9.67 -3.74 3.62
N PHE A 50 -9.89 -3.28 2.39
CA PHE A 50 -11.13 -2.64 1.96
C PHE A 50 -11.82 -3.41 0.83
N GLN A 51 -11.41 -4.66 0.56
CA GLN A 51 -12.00 -5.53 -0.45
C GLN A 51 -13.41 -6.00 -0.05
N VAL A 52 -14.36 -5.07 0.09
CA VAL A 52 -15.68 -5.34 0.68
C VAL A 52 -16.44 -6.35 -0.16
N TYR A 53 -16.41 -6.21 -1.49
CA TYR A 53 -17.16 -7.08 -2.40
C TYR A 53 -16.62 -8.52 -2.38
N ASP A 54 -15.31 -8.70 -2.51
CA ASP A 54 -14.68 -10.02 -2.47
C ASP A 54 -14.81 -10.71 -1.11
N ASN A 55 -14.77 -9.93 -0.01
CA ASN A 55 -15.03 -10.45 1.33
C ASN A 55 -16.49 -10.92 1.51
N LEU A 56 -17.46 -10.21 0.92
CA LEU A 56 -18.87 -10.65 0.93
C LEU A 56 -19.07 -11.94 0.13
N LEU A 57 -18.31 -12.13 -0.95
CA LEU A 57 -18.32 -13.35 -1.76
C LEU A 57 -17.44 -14.48 -1.19
N GLN A 58 -16.70 -14.21 -0.10
CA GLN A 58 -15.69 -15.12 0.49
C GLN A 58 -14.63 -15.57 -0.54
N THR A 59 -14.36 -14.74 -1.54
CA THR A 59 -13.36 -15.00 -2.58
C THR A 59 -11.97 -14.50 -2.19
N SER A 60 -11.88 -13.59 -1.22
CA SER A 60 -10.62 -13.08 -0.66
C SER A 60 -10.53 -13.25 0.86
N SER A 61 -9.31 -13.26 1.38
CA SER A 61 -9.05 -13.11 2.81
C SER A 61 -9.43 -11.69 3.26
N ALA A 62 -10.13 -11.58 4.39
CA ALA A 62 -10.40 -10.28 5.02
C ALA A 62 -9.12 -9.60 5.56
N GLN A 63 -7.98 -10.29 5.54
CA GLN A 63 -6.71 -9.75 6.00
C GLN A 63 -5.97 -9.04 4.86
N PRO A 64 -5.19 -7.98 5.16
CA PRO A 64 -4.41 -7.22 4.18
C PRO A 64 -3.13 -7.95 3.72
N VAL A 65 -3.22 -9.27 3.49
CA VAL A 65 -2.13 -10.11 3.02
C VAL A 65 -2.03 -9.99 1.50
N ASP A 66 -0.81 -9.75 1.02
CA ASP A 66 -0.53 -9.67 -0.41
C ASP A 66 -0.30 -11.06 -1.00
N GLU A 67 -1.23 -11.48 -1.86
CA GLU A 67 -1.14 -12.74 -2.62
C GLU A 67 -0.64 -12.53 -4.07
N ILE A 68 -0.40 -11.27 -4.45
CA ILE A 68 -0.04 -10.87 -5.82
C ILE A 68 1.43 -10.47 -5.92
N GLY A 69 1.93 -9.79 -4.88
CA GLY A 69 3.30 -9.31 -4.75
C GLY A 69 3.49 -7.83 -5.12
N HIS A 70 2.53 -7.21 -5.82
CA HIS A 70 2.65 -5.83 -6.27
C HIS A 70 2.77 -4.86 -5.08
N GLY A 71 1.89 -4.96 -4.09
CA GLY A 71 1.91 -4.14 -2.87
C GLY A 71 3.16 -4.31 -2.03
N THR A 72 3.63 -5.56 -1.88
CA THR A 72 4.91 -5.84 -1.20
C THR A 72 6.08 -5.20 -1.93
N HIS A 73 6.10 -5.29 -3.26
CA HIS A 73 7.16 -4.71 -4.09
C HIS A 73 7.15 -3.17 -4.03
N THR A 74 5.98 -2.53 -4.17
CA THR A 74 5.87 -1.06 -4.15
C THR A 74 6.15 -0.49 -2.76
N ALA A 75 5.58 -1.09 -1.70
CA ALA A 75 5.83 -0.65 -0.32
C ALA A 75 7.32 -0.79 0.07
N SER A 76 7.97 -1.88 -0.34
CA SER A 76 9.39 -2.07 -0.05
C SER A 76 10.31 -1.18 -0.89
N THR A 77 9.92 -0.80 -2.10
CA THR A 77 10.63 0.21 -2.90
C THR A 77 10.54 1.60 -2.26
N ALA A 78 9.36 1.97 -1.75
CA ALA A 78 9.19 3.26 -1.09
C ALA A 78 9.93 3.33 0.26
N ALA A 79 9.77 2.30 1.09
CA ALA A 79 10.18 2.37 2.48
C ALA A 79 10.69 1.03 3.03
N GLY A 80 11.19 0.09 2.24
CA GLY A 80 11.83 -1.12 2.76
C GLY A 80 13.05 -0.81 3.64
N ASN A 81 13.25 -1.58 4.71
CA ASN A 81 14.45 -1.50 5.54
C ASN A 81 15.68 -2.06 4.79
N PHE A 82 16.87 -2.01 5.39
CA PHE A 82 18.08 -2.53 4.76
C PHE A 82 18.15 -4.07 4.81
N VAL A 83 18.27 -4.71 3.65
CA VAL A 83 18.48 -6.16 3.55
C VAL A 83 19.70 -6.44 2.68
N ARG A 84 20.71 -7.12 3.25
CA ARG A 84 21.94 -7.49 2.55
C ARG A 84 21.77 -8.78 1.75
N GLY A 85 22.47 -8.87 0.62
CA GLY A 85 22.48 -10.07 -0.23
C GLY A 85 21.17 -10.29 -0.99
N ALA A 86 20.33 -9.26 -1.10
CA ALA A 86 19.12 -9.31 -1.91
C ALA A 86 19.51 -9.48 -3.38
N ASN A 87 18.91 -10.46 -4.05
CA ASN A 87 19.16 -10.78 -5.44
C ASN A 87 17.99 -11.58 -6.02
N LEU A 88 17.88 -11.57 -7.36
CA LEU A 88 17.00 -12.47 -8.10
C LEU A 88 17.87 -13.39 -8.97
N TYR A 89 18.02 -14.65 -8.57
CA TYR A 89 18.89 -15.62 -9.27
C TYR A 89 20.30 -15.07 -9.53
N ASN A 90 20.92 -14.46 -8.50
CA ASN A 90 22.21 -13.76 -8.54
C ASN A 90 22.26 -12.47 -9.37
N ASN A 91 21.17 -12.03 -9.99
CA ASN A 91 21.09 -10.71 -10.63
C ASN A 91 20.82 -9.60 -9.59
N ALA A 92 21.35 -8.41 -9.86
CA ALA A 92 21.23 -7.22 -9.01
C ALA A 92 21.64 -7.48 -7.54
N ASN A 93 22.63 -8.35 -7.33
CA ASN A 93 23.10 -8.70 -5.99
C ASN A 93 23.63 -7.46 -5.25
N GLY A 94 23.06 -7.17 -4.09
CA GLY A 94 23.47 -6.04 -3.29
C GLY A 94 22.66 -5.89 -2.01
N MET A 95 22.58 -4.64 -1.54
CA MET A 95 21.73 -4.27 -0.43
C MET A 95 20.43 -3.67 -0.99
N ALA A 96 19.31 -4.36 -0.76
CA ALA A 96 18.00 -3.80 -1.02
C ALA A 96 17.63 -2.83 0.10
N SER A 97 16.98 -1.74 -0.28
CA SER A 97 16.54 -0.67 0.61
C SER A 97 15.47 0.14 -0.11
N GLY A 98 14.48 0.61 0.63
CA GLY A 98 13.56 1.63 0.12
C GLY A 98 14.23 2.99 0.02
N VAL A 99 13.53 3.95 -0.59
CA VAL A 99 13.95 5.36 -0.64
C VAL A 99 13.98 5.98 0.77
N ALA A 100 13.05 5.58 1.65
CA ALA A 100 12.98 6.03 3.04
C ALA A 100 12.99 4.84 4.03
N PRO A 101 14.16 4.24 4.34
CA PRO A 101 14.24 2.97 5.07
C PRO A 101 13.75 3.03 6.52
N HIS A 102 13.78 4.22 7.13
CA HIS A 102 13.30 4.45 8.50
C HIS A 102 11.89 5.04 8.56
N ALA A 103 11.18 5.16 7.44
CA ALA A 103 9.77 5.56 7.45
C ALA A 103 8.90 4.40 7.95
N HIS A 104 7.88 4.70 8.75
CA HIS A 104 6.83 3.73 9.04
C HIS A 104 5.95 3.51 7.81
N VAL A 105 5.37 2.32 7.71
CA VAL A 105 4.51 1.92 6.59
C VAL A 105 3.12 1.61 7.11
N ALA A 106 2.11 2.15 6.44
CA ALA A 106 0.71 1.80 6.66
C ALA A 106 0.15 1.23 5.36
N ILE A 107 -0.46 0.05 5.45
CA ILE A 107 -0.93 -0.72 4.30
C ILE A 107 -2.45 -0.59 4.19
N TYR A 108 -2.91 -0.20 3.01
CA TYR A 108 -4.32 -0.11 2.66
C TYR A 108 -4.50 -0.98 1.43
N GLN A 109 -5.02 -2.19 1.62
CA GLN A 109 -5.34 -3.10 0.54
C GLN A 109 -6.66 -2.68 -0.09
N VAL A 110 -6.59 -2.22 -1.34
CA VAL A 110 -7.73 -1.71 -2.11
C VAL A 110 -7.83 -2.37 -3.50
N CYS A 111 -6.97 -3.36 -3.75
CA CYS A 111 -7.04 -4.23 -4.91
C CYS A 111 -7.00 -5.69 -4.52
N SER A 112 -7.65 -6.50 -5.35
CA SER A 112 -7.49 -7.95 -5.41
C SER A 112 -6.81 -8.35 -6.72
N LEU A 113 -6.88 -9.64 -7.05
CA LEU A 113 -6.32 -10.21 -8.28
C LEU A 113 -7.00 -9.66 -9.53
N ASP A 114 -8.29 -9.38 -9.43
CA ASP A 114 -9.13 -9.09 -10.57
C ASP A 114 -9.32 -7.59 -10.81
N GLU A 115 -9.41 -6.79 -9.73
CA GLU A 115 -9.68 -5.37 -9.86
C GLU A 115 -9.28 -4.52 -8.63
N CYS A 116 -9.29 -3.21 -8.85
CA CYS A 116 -9.20 -2.18 -7.82
C CYS A 116 -10.46 -1.32 -7.91
N SER A 117 -11.49 -1.66 -7.13
CA SER A 117 -12.76 -0.93 -7.16
C SER A 117 -12.56 0.53 -6.70
N SER A 118 -13.19 1.47 -7.41
CA SER A 118 -13.15 2.90 -7.03
C SER A 118 -13.73 3.14 -5.63
N THR A 119 -14.69 2.33 -5.18
CA THR A 119 -15.25 2.40 -3.82
C THR A 119 -14.21 2.06 -2.76
N ASP A 120 -13.41 1.03 -3.01
CA ASP A 120 -12.43 0.52 -2.06
C ASP A 120 -11.21 1.45 -2.01
N VAL A 121 -10.83 2.00 -3.17
CA VAL A 121 -9.80 3.05 -3.25
C VAL A 121 -10.24 4.30 -2.46
N LEU A 122 -11.47 4.78 -2.65
CA LEU A 122 -12.00 5.91 -1.88
C LEU A 122 -12.02 5.63 -0.37
N ALA A 123 -12.50 4.45 0.04
CA ALA A 123 -12.49 4.05 1.44
C ALA A 123 -11.07 3.96 2.02
N GLY A 124 -10.10 3.50 1.22
CA GLY A 124 -8.68 3.51 1.57
C GLY A 124 -8.13 4.92 1.76
N PHE A 125 -8.49 5.87 0.90
CA PHE A 125 -8.13 7.29 1.05
C PHE A 125 -8.69 7.90 2.32
N ASP A 126 -9.99 7.73 2.58
CA ASP A 126 -10.64 8.25 3.79
C ASP A 126 -9.95 7.70 5.05
N ALA A 127 -9.71 6.38 5.08
CA ALA A 127 -8.99 5.74 6.16
C ALA A 127 -7.56 6.28 6.31
N ALA A 128 -6.80 6.44 5.23
CA ALA A 128 -5.43 6.93 5.30
C ALA A 128 -5.35 8.36 5.84
N VAL A 129 -6.28 9.20 5.41
CA VAL A 129 -6.42 10.58 5.89
C VAL A 129 -6.77 10.62 7.38
N GLU A 130 -7.72 9.80 7.82
CA GLU A 130 -8.14 9.73 9.23
C GLU A 130 -7.06 9.16 10.15
N ASP A 131 -6.36 8.12 9.68
CA ASP A 131 -5.27 7.45 10.39
C ASP A 131 -4.04 8.36 10.55
N GLY A 132 -3.95 9.40 9.71
CA GLY A 132 -2.97 10.48 9.82
C GLY A 132 -1.65 10.18 9.10
N VAL A 133 -1.70 9.57 7.91
CA VAL A 133 -0.51 9.36 7.06
C VAL A 133 0.09 10.70 6.59
N ASP A 134 1.37 10.70 6.24
CA ASP A 134 2.06 11.88 5.71
C ASP A 134 2.10 11.93 4.18
N VAL A 135 2.25 10.76 3.56
CA VAL A 135 2.36 10.57 2.12
C VAL A 135 1.55 9.33 1.73
N ILE A 136 0.82 9.42 0.62
CA ILE A 136 0.12 8.28 0.01
C ILE A 136 0.85 7.93 -1.29
N SER A 137 1.35 6.69 -1.36
CA SER A 137 1.83 6.10 -2.61
C SER A 137 0.74 5.21 -3.18
N ILE A 138 0.38 5.46 -4.44
CA ILE A 138 -0.64 4.71 -5.18
C ILE A 138 -0.09 4.32 -6.55
N SER A 139 0.14 3.04 -6.76
CA SER A 139 0.72 2.51 -8.02
C SER A 139 -0.38 1.91 -8.89
N MET A 140 -1.44 2.69 -9.09
CA MET A 140 -2.61 2.34 -9.86
C MET A 140 -3.08 3.57 -10.62
N THR A 141 -3.74 3.35 -11.75
CA THR A 141 -4.35 4.43 -12.53
C THR A 141 -5.84 4.17 -12.71
N SER A 142 -6.61 5.25 -12.73
CA SER A 142 -7.97 5.21 -13.25
C SER A 142 -7.89 5.12 -14.78
N LEU A 143 -8.81 4.39 -15.41
CA LEU A 143 -8.96 4.38 -16.87
C LEU A 143 -9.87 5.53 -17.37
N ASN A 144 -10.42 6.34 -16.45
CA ASN A 144 -11.27 7.47 -16.82
C ASN A 144 -10.43 8.62 -17.38
N VAL A 145 -10.47 8.78 -18.70
CA VAL A 145 -9.94 9.95 -19.45
C VAL A 145 -10.93 11.14 -19.41
N GLY A 146 -11.83 11.14 -18.42
CA GLY A 146 -12.94 12.07 -18.28
C GLY A 146 -12.58 13.35 -17.54
N GLN A 147 -13.58 14.04 -16.99
CA GLN A 147 -13.35 15.24 -16.19
C GLN A 147 -12.82 14.88 -14.80
N LEU A 148 -12.00 15.74 -14.19
CA LEU A 148 -11.33 15.46 -12.90
C LEU A 148 -12.29 15.11 -11.75
N PHE A 149 -13.52 15.61 -11.79
CA PHE A 149 -14.51 15.31 -10.75
C PHE A 149 -15.25 13.99 -10.96
N GLU A 150 -15.08 13.35 -12.12
CA GLU A 150 -15.57 12.00 -12.42
C GLU A 150 -14.52 10.93 -12.12
N ASP A 151 -13.26 11.34 -11.91
CA ASP A 151 -12.18 10.46 -11.47
C ASP A 151 -12.11 10.43 -9.93
N SER A 152 -12.50 9.29 -9.35
CA SER A 152 -12.42 9.04 -7.91
C SER A 152 -11.02 9.24 -7.35
N ASN A 153 -9.98 8.85 -8.09
CA ASN A 153 -8.60 8.97 -7.63
C ASN A 153 -8.19 10.45 -7.57
N ALA A 154 -8.57 11.25 -8.57
CA ALA A 154 -8.29 12.67 -8.59
C ALA A 154 -9.02 13.41 -7.46
N LEU A 155 -10.30 13.09 -7.22
CA LEU A 155 -11.09 13.69 -6.15
C LEU A 155 -10.53 13.34 -4.75
N ALA A 156 -10.17 12.08 -4.53
CA ALA A 156 -9.60 11.60 -3.28
C ALA A 156 -8.23 12.22 -3.03
N ALA A 157 -7.38 12.28 -4.06
CA ALA A 157 -6.06 12.89 -3.98
C ALA A 157 -6.15 14.38 -3.67
N PHE A 158 -7.07 15.10 -4.32
CA PHE A 158 -7.33 16.51 -4.01
C PHE A 158 -7.72 16.71 -2.54
N SER A 159 -8.62 15.86 -2.02
CA SER A 159 -9.09 15.93 -0.63
C SER A 159 -7.96 15.62 0.38
N ALA A 160 -7.10 14.66 0.08
CA ALA A 160 -5.91 14.37 0.88
C ALA A 160 -4.91 15.55 0.87
N MET A 161 -4.68 16.15 -0.30
CA MET A 161 -3.79 17.31 -0.44
C MET A 161 -4.30 18.55 0.31
N GLN A 162 -5.62 18.78 0.37
CA GLN A 162 -6.21 19.84 1.21
C GLN A 162 -5.87 19.66 2.71
N ARG A 163 -5.62 18.42 3.13
CA ARG A 163 -5.17 18.07 4.49
C ARG A 163 -3.65 17.94 4.61
N ARG A 164 -2.90 18.43 3.60
CA ARG A 164 -1.43 18.44 3.53
C ARG A 164 -0.81 17.04 3.44
N ILE A 165 -1.54 16.08 2.88
CA ILE A 165 -1.03 14.74 2.59
C ILE A 165 -0.67 14.71 1.11
N PHE A 166 0.60 14.48 0.81
CA PHE A 166 1.06 14.40 -0.58
C PHE A 166 0.70 13.05 -1.19
N VAL A 167 0.25 13.04 -2.44
CA VAL A 167 -0.15 11.82 -3.15
C VAL A 167 0.75 11.63 -4.36
N VAL A 168 1.35 10.45 -4.46
CA VAL A 168 2.21 10.04 -5.59
C VAL A 168 1.50 8.94 -6.36
N CYS A 169 1.20 9.20 -7.63
CA CYS A 169 0.52 8.27 -8.53
C CYS A 169 1.44 7.83 -9.68
N SER A 170 1.28 6.60 -10.16
CA SER A 170 1.86 6.19 -11.44
C SER A 170 1.12 6.83 -12.62
N ALA A 171 1.85 7.19 -13.68
CA ALA A 171 1.25 7.68 -14.94
C ALA A 171 0.48 6.56 -15.69
N GLY A 172 0.88 5.30 -15.50
CA GLY A 172 0.33 4.16 -16.21
C GLY A 172 1.31 3.60 -17.25
N ASN A 173 0.94 2.46 -17.84
CA ASN A 173 1.82 1.66 -18.69
C ASN A 173 1.30 1.51 -20.12
N SER A 174 0.30 2.31 -20.54
CA SER A 174 -0.37 2.20 -21.84
C SER A 174 0.32 2.99 -22.97
N GLY A 175 1.55 3.44 -22.73
CA GLY A 175 2.41 4.04 -23.75
C GLY A 175 2.65 3.13 -24.96
N PRO A 176 3.17 3.68 -26.09
CA PRO A 176 3.80 4.99 -26.23
C PRO A 176 2.96 6.04 -26.97
N SER A 177 1.66 5.81 -27.20
CA SER A 177 0.82 6.80 -27.90
C SER A 177 0.70 8.10 -27.11
N SER A 178 0.50 9.22 -27.80
CA SER A 178 0.27 10.52 -27.15
C SER A 178 -0.98 10.44 -26.24
N ASN A 179 -0.91 11.05 -25.05
CA ASN A 179 -1.98 11.08 -24.04
C ASN A 179 -2.45 9.69 -23.54
N SER A 180 -1.53 8.74 -23.41
CA SER A 180 -1.83 7.38 -22.93
C SER A 180 -1.43 7.09 -21.48
N VAL A 181 -0.70 8.02 -20.86
CA VAL A 181 -0.22 8.01 -19.47
C VAL A 181 -0.31 9.41 -18.88
#